data_AF-A0A920EYB9-F1
#
_entry.id   AF-A0A920EYB9-F1
#
_cell.length_a   1.000
_cell.length_b   1.000
_cell.length_c   1.000
_cell.angle_alpha   90.00
_cell.angle_beta   90.00
_cell.angle_gamma   90.00
#
_symmetry.space_group_name_H-M   'P 1'
#
loop_
_entity.id
_entity.type
_entity.pdbx_description
1 polymer ?
#
loop_
_entity_poly.entity_id
_entity_poly.type
_entity_poly.pdbx_seq_one_letter_code
_entity_poly.pdbx_strand_id
1 'polypeptide(L)'
;MLSNYLSPFDATVVKRIAESGAVCLGKSSCDEFAMGSANQNCAFGPCLNPWDKKAIPGGSSGGSAALVGAGHVSFATGTDTGGSIRQPAAMCGVTGIKPTYGLVSRWGIIAYASSLDQAGPIAKLCL
;
A
#
# COMPACT_ATOMS: atom_id res chain seq x y z
N MET A 1 -5.50 -15.43 -6.22
CA MET A 1 -4.25 -15.00 -6.88
C MET A 1 -4.44 -14.50 -8.31
N LEU A 2 -3.76 -13.41 -8.65
CA LEU A 2 -3.66 -12.82 -10.00
C LEU A 2 -2.20 -12.84 -10.50
N SER A 3 -1.47 -13.94 -10.26
CA SER A 3 0.00 -13.97 -10.33
C SER A 3 0.63 -13.57 -11.65
N ASN A 4 -0.06 -13.80 -12.76
CA ASN A 4 0.40 -13.45 -14.11
C ASN A 4 -0.51 -12.44 -14.81
N TYR A 5 -1.38 -11.76 -14.05
CA TYR A 5 -2.27 -10.76 -14.61
C TYR A 5 -1.50 -9.48 -14.95
N LEU A 6 -1.54 -9.09 -16.23
CA LEU A 6 -1.04 -7.80 -16.70
C LEU A 6 -2.25 -6.89 -16.95
N SER A 7 -2.30 -5.77 -16.23
CA SER A 7 -3.37 -4.79 -16.40
C SER A 7 -3.26 -4.14 -17.78
N PRO A 8 -4.35 -4.04 -18.57
CA PRO A 8 -4.34 -3.34 -19.85
C PRO A 8 -4.48 -1.81 -19.70
N PHE A 9 -4.55 -1.30 -18.47
CA PHE A 9 -4.65 0.12 -18.16
C PHE A 9 -3.94 0.46 -16.84
N ASP A 10 -3.54 1.72 -16.69
CA ASP A 10 -3.01 2.26 -15.44
C ASP A 10 -4.13 2.74 -14.54
N ALA A 11 -4.04 2.61 -13.23
CA ALA A 11 -4.97 3.27 -12.31
C ALA A 11 -4.81 4.81 -12.35
N THR A 12 -5.86 5.57 -12.01
CA THR A 12 -5.79 7.05 -12.03
C THR A 12 -4.65 7.59 -11.15
N VAL A 13 -4.44 6.97 -9.98
CA VAL A 13 -3.36 7.34 -9.05
C VAL A 13 -1.99 7.11 -9.67
N VAL A 14 -1.79 5.96 -10.33
CA VAL A 14 -0.52 5.61 -10.99
C VAL A 14 -0.23 6.59 -12.12
N LYS A 15 -1.23 6.87 -12.96
CA LYS A 15 -1.10 7.84 -14.05
C LYS A 15 -0.69 9.22 -13.55
N ARG A 16 -1.36 9.75 -12.52
CA ARG A 16 -1.05 11.07 -11.95
C ARG A 16 0.35 11.15 -11.32
N ILE A 17 0.79 10.07 -10.66
CA ILE A 17 2.13 9.99 -10.08
C ILE A 17 3.21 9.96 -11.19
N ALA A 18 2.95 9.23 -12.28
CA ALA A 18 3.86 9.23 -13.44
C ALA A 18 3.92 10.61 -14.11
N GLU A 19 2.78 11.27 -14.28
CA GLU A 19 2.67 12.64 -14.84
C GLU A 19 3.39 13.69 -13.98
N SER A 20 3.54 13.46 -12.67
CA SER A 20 4.34 14.33 -11.79
C SER A 20 5.86 14.07 -11.87
N GLY A 21 6.32 13.19 -12.77
CA GLY A 21 7.73 12.87 -12.97
C GLY A 21 8.31 11.83 -12.01
N ALA A 22 7.47 11.12 -11.24
CA ALA A 22 7.96 10.07 -10.35
C ALA A 22 8.30 8.79 -11.13
N VAL A 23 9.34 8.09 -10.68
CA VAL A 23 9.76 6.79 -11.23
C VAL A 23 9.11 5.66 -10.42
N CYS A 24 8.38 4.78 -11.10
CA CYS A 24 7.80 3.59 -10.48
C CYS A 24 8.87 2.50 -10.33
N LEU A 25 9.20 2.14 -9.09
CA LEU A 25 10.20 1.12 -8.78
C LEU A 25 9.64 -0.31 -8.79
N GLY A 26 8.31 -0.47 -8.70
CA GLY A 26 7.68 -1.78 -8.73
C GLY A 26 6.36 -1.86 -7.95
N LYS A 27 5.96 -3.09 -7.64
CA LYS A 27 4.75 -3.42 -6.87
C LYS A 27 5.15 -3.97 -5.50
N SER A 28 4.56 -3.44 -4.44
CA SER A 28 4.76 -3.93 -3.07
C SER A 28 3.85 -5.11 -2.77
N SER A 29 4.21 -5.92 -1.76
CA SER A 29 3.35 -7.00 -1.26
C SER A 29 2.14 -6.46 -0.49
N CYS A 30 1.05 -7.21 -0.51
CA CYS A 30 -0.13 -6.99 0.30
C CYS A 30 -0.70 -8.31 0.81
N ASP A 31 -1.53 -8.26 1.86
CA ASP A 31 -2.41 -9.40 2.17
C ASP A 31 -3.32 -9.70 0.97
N GLU A 32 -3.58 -10.98 0.69
CA GLU A 32 -4.30 -11.39 -0.51
C GLU A 32 -5.65 -10.64 -0.63
N PHE A 33 -5.88 -10.01 -1.79
CA PHE A 33 -7.04 -9.15 -2.06
C PHE A 33 -7.30 -8.04 -1.01
N ALA A 34 -6.23 -7.54 -0.39
CA ALA A 34 -6.27 -6.54 0.67
C ALA A 34 -6.92 -7.01 1.99
N MET A 35 -7.17 -8.31 2.14
CA MET A 35 -7.86 -8.90 3.30
C MET A 35 -6.86 -9.46 4.31
N GLY A 36 -6.42 -8.60 5.23
CA GLY A 36 -5.53 -8.97 6.33
C GLY A 36 -4.92 -7.75 7.00
N SER A 37 -4.25 -7.99 8.13
CA SER A 37 -3.67 -6.95 8.99
C SER A 37 -2.21 -7.22 9.35
N ALA A 38 -1.56 -8.17 8.66
CA ALA A 38 -0.23 -8.66 9.02
C ALA A 38 0.73 -8.87 7.83
N ASN A 39 0.26 -8.82 6.59
CA ASN A 39 1.00 -9.19 5.38
C ASN A 39 1.52 -10.64 5.37
N GLN A 40 0.99 -11.50 6.23
CA GLN A 40 1.35 -12.93 6.29
C GLN A 40 0.60 -13.75 5.25
N ASN A 41 -0.54 -13.24 4.79
CA ASN A 41 -1.45 -13.92 3.87
C ASN A 41 -1.07 -13.64 2.41
N CYS A 42 0.11 -13.07 2.16
CA CYS A 42 0.53 -12.73 0.81
C CYS A 42 0.87 -13.99 0.02
N ALA A 43 0.26 -14.10 -1.15
CA ALA A 43 0.50 -15.18 -2.12
C ALA A 43 1.97 -15.42 -2.49
N PHE A 44 2.83 -14.41 -2.33
CA PHE A 44 4.24 -14.44 -2.72
C PHE A 44 5.20 -14.53 -1.52
N GLY A 45 4.67 -14.83 -0.34
CA GLY A 45 5.42 -14.91 0.90
C GLY A 45 5.28 -13.66 1.79
N PRO A 46 5.54 -13.81 3.09
CA PRO A 46 5.28 -12.75 4.06
C PRO A 46 6.28 -11.59 3.93
N CYS A 47 5.78 -10.37 4.13
CA CYS A 47 6.64 -9.21 4.39
C CYS A 47 7.00 -9.14 5.88
N LEU A 48 8.22 -8.70 6.18
CA LEU A 48 8.72 -8.54 7.54
C LEU A 48 8.80 -7.06 7.92
N ASN A 49 8.66 -6.76 9.21
CA ASN A 49 8.83 -5.41 9.71
C ASN A 49 10.30 -4.95 9.59
N PRO A 50 10.59 -3.75 9.05
CA PRO A 50 11.97 -3.26 8.92
C PRO A 50 12.68 -3.01 10.26
N TRP A 51 11.92 -2.80 11.35
CA TRP A 51 12.46 -2.55 12.69
C TRP A 51 12.73 -3.83 13.48
N ASP A 52 11.97 -4.90 13.23
CA ASP A 52 12.17 -6.22 13.82
C ASP A 52 11.70 -7.31 12.84
N LYS A 53 12.63 -8.12 12.33
CA LYS A 53 12.33 -9.20 11.38
C LYS A 53 11.44 -10.31 11.96
N LYS A 54 11.23 -10.36 13.28
CA LYS A 54 10.29 -11.28 13.93
C LYS A 54 8.88 -10.70 14.07
N ALA A 55 8.71 -9.40 13.82
CA ALA A 55 7.43 -8.72 13.91
C ALA A 55 6.76 -8.57 12.53
N ILE A 56 5.44 -8.38 12.55
CA ILE A 56 4.65 -8.09 11.35
C ILE A 56 4.80 -6.61 10.94
N PRO A 57 4.80 -6.29 9.64
CA PRO A 57 4.78 -4.91 9.16
C PRO A 57 3.38 -4.28 9.22
N GLY A 58 2.36 -5.05 9.64
CA GLY A 58 0.96 -4.68 9.53
C GLY A 58 0.37 -5.02 8.17
N GLY A 59 -0.87 -4.60 7.91
CA GLY A 59 -1.59 -4.93 6.68
C GLY A 59 -2.87 -4.13 6.47
N SER A 60 -3.44 -4.16 5.25
CA SER A 60 -2.96 -4.97 4.12
C SER A 60 -1.82 -4.34 3.32
N SER A 61 -1.57 -3.03 3.46
CA SER A 61 -0.44 -2.33 2.79
C SER A 61 0.91 -2.49 3.50
N GLY A 62 1.14 -3.64 4.14
CA GLY A 62 2.37 -3.92 4.92
C GLY A 62 3.65 -3.79 4.11
N GLY A 63 3.68 -4.31 2.88
CA GLY A 63 4.83 -4.16 1.99
C GLY A 63 5.13 -2.70 1.63
N SER A 64 4.11 -1.88 1.41
CA SER A 64 4.27 -0.45 1.16
C SER A 64 4.90 0.26 2.36
N ALA A 65 4.41 0.00 3.58
CA ALA A 65 4.96 0.62 4.78
C ALA A 65 6.37 0.12 5.11
N ALA A 66 6.65 -1.17 4.91
CA ALA A 66 7.97 -1.75 5.14
C ALA A 66 9.03 -1.18 4.17
N LEU A 67 8.71 -1.02 2.88
CA LEU A 67 9.63 -0.41 1.90
C LEU A 67 9.99 1.03 2.26
N VAL A 68 9.01 1.83 2.69
CA VAL A 68 9.23 3.22 3.11
C VAL A 68 10.01 3.25 4.43
N GLY A 69 9.65 2.42 5.40
CA GLY A 69 10.32 2.32 6.70
C GLY A 69 11.80 1.91 6.57
N ALA A 70 12.08 0.95 5.69
CA ALA A 70 13.44 0.53 5.34
C ALA A 70 14.23 1.57 4.51
N GLY A 71 13.56 2.58 3.96
CA GLY A 71 14.19 3.59 3.11
C GLY A 71 14.53 3.12 1.69
N HIS A 72 13.85 2.08 1.19
CA HIS A 72 14.01 1.61 -0.19
C HIS A 72 13.31 2.53 -1.21
N VAL A 73 12.27 3.24 -0.78
CA VAL A 73 11.49 4.17 -1.61
C VAL A 73 11.17 5.44 -0.81
N SER A 74 11.08 6.59 -1.49
CA SER A 74 10.73 7.86 -0.84
C SER A 74 9.28 7.91 -0.36
N PHE A 75 8.38 7.28 -1.12
CA PHE A 75 6.97 7.11 -0.77
C PHE A 75 6.41 5.86 -1.45
N ALA A 76 5.27 5.39 -0.97
CA ALA A 76 4.50 4.32 -1.60
C ALA A 76 3.00 4.66 -1.56
N THR A 77 2.23 4.00 -2.41
CA THR A 77 0.76 4.01 -2.31
C THR A 77 0.27 2.79 -1.55
N GLY A 78 -0.84 2.94 -0.82
CA GLY A 78 -1.60 1.84 -0.25
C GLY A 78 -3.10 2.04 -0.44
N THR A 79 -3.89 1.08 0.02
CA THR A 79 -5.35 1.20 0.15
C THR A 79 -5.75 1.01 1.59
N ASP A 80 -6.76 1.75 2.06
CA ASP A 80 -7.28 1.67 3.42
C ASP A 80 -8.80 1.47 3.36
N THR A 81 -9.22 0.26 3.75
CA THR A 81 -10.64 -0.11 3.86
C THR A 81 -11.07 -0.04 5.33
N GLY A 82 -10.25 -0.58 6.23
CA GLY A 82 -10.51 -0.61 7.69
C GLY A 82 -9.31 -0.21 8.55
N GLY A 83 -8.27 0.38 7.95
CA GLY A 83 -6.98 0.64 8.60
C GLY A 83 -5.77 0.32 7.74
N SER A 84 -5.98 -0.20 6.52
CA SER A 84 -4.94 -0.85 5.73
C SER A 84 -3.81 0.06 5.21
N ILE A 85 -3.88 1.38 5.41
CA ILE A 85 -2.74 2.31 5.27
C ILE A 85 -2.20 2.68 6.66
N ARG A 86 -3.09 3.09 7.57
CA ARG A 86 -2.72 3.69 8.86
C ARG A 86 -2.08 2.67 9.82
N GLN A 87 -2.62 1.45 9.86
CA GLN A 87 -2.12 0.39 10.72
C GLN A 87 -0.70 -0.05 10.35
N PRO A 88 -0.38 -0.37 9.07
CA PRO A 88 0.99 -0.74 8.72
C PRO A 88 1.95 0.45 8.82
N ALA A 89 1.47 1.68 8.58
CA ALA A 89 2.27 2.87 8.81
C ALA A 89 2.67 3.02 10.29
N ALA A 90 1.73 2.82 11.22
CA ALA A 90 2.02 2.82 12.65
C ALA A 90 3.01 1.73 13.06
N MET A 91 2.86 0.51 12.52
CA MET A 91 3.74 -0.62 12.83
C MET A 91 5.14 -0.48 12.24
N CYS A 92 5.27 0.15 11.07
CA CYS A 92 6.55 0.39 10.41
C CYS A 92 7.14 1.78 10.71
N GLY A 93 6.60 2.53 11.68
CA GLY A 93 7.17 3.81 12.11
C GLY A 93 7.22 4.88 11.00
N VAL A 94 6.21 4.91 10.12
CA VAL A 94 6.09 5.86 9.00
C VAL A 94 4.75 6.59 9.04
N THR A 95 4.61 7.64 8.23
CA THR A 95 3.34 8.35 8.07
C THR A 95 2.49 7.68 6.99
N GLY A 96 1.23 7.39 7.29
CA GLY A 96 0.25 6.90 6.33
C GLY A 96 -1.08 7.64 6.46
N ILE A 97 -1.59 8.16 5.35
CA ILE A 97 -2.84 8.95 5.34
C ILE A 97 -3.91 8.20 4.56
N LYS A 98 -5.05 7.93 5.22
CA LYS A 98 -6.31 7.63 4.52
C LYS A 98 -7.03 8.96 4.28
N PRO A 99 -7.10 9.47 3.04
CA PRO A 99 -7.80 10.71 2.76
C PRO A 99 -9.32 10.58 2.94
N THR A 100 -10.01 11.70 2.82
CA THR A 100 -11.48 11.74 2.73
C THR A 100 -11.95 10.82 1.62
N TYR A 101 -12.99 10.04 1.89
CA TYR A 101 -13.58 9.14 0.90
C TYR A 101 -14.03 9.92 -0.34
N GLY A 102 -13.59 9.48 -1.53
CA GLY A 102 -13.86 10.14 -2.81
C GLY A 102 -12.83 11.22 -3.22
N LEU A 103 -11.89 11.62 -2.34
CA LEU A 103 -10.86 12.60 -2.70
C LEU A 103 -9.88 12.06 -3.75
N VAL A 104 -9.44 10.81 -3.55
CA VAL A 104 -8.58 10.10 -4.50
C VAL A 104 -9.44 9.15 -5.33
N SER A 105 -9.30 9.22 -6.65
CA SER A 105 -10.02 8.32 -7.59
C SER A 105 -9.75 6.86 -7.26
N ARG A 106 -10.81 6.04 -7.30
CA ARG A 106 -10.73 4.59 -7.10
C ARG A 106 -10.61 3.81 -8.40
N TRP A 107 -10.62 4.47 -9.54
CA TRP A 107 -10.53 3.79 -10.83
C TRP A 107 -9.15 3.11 -11.00
N GLY A 108 -9.20 1.81 -11.26
CA GLY A 108 -8.05 0.90 -11.35
C GLY A 108 -7.57 0.29 -10.02
N ILE A 109 -8.29 0.51 -8.92
CA ILE A 109 -8.09 -0.25 -7.68
C ILE A 109 -8.90 -1.55 -7.76
N ILE A 110 -8.29 -2.68 -7.39
CA ILE A 110 -9.02 -3.94 -7.18
C ILE A 110 -9.89 -3.75 -5.94
N ALA A 111 -11.21 -3.77 -6.14
CA ALA A 111 -12.16 -3.45 -5.08
C ALA A 111 -12.15 -4.51 -3.98
N TYR A 112 -12.27 -4.05 -2.74
CA TYR A 112 -12.58 -4.88 -1.57
C TYR A 112 -13.96 -4.50 -1.02
N ALA A 113 -14.11 -3.29 -0.48
CA ALA A 113 -15.40 -2.77 -0.02
C ALA A 113 -15.62 -1.37 -0.59
N SER A 114 -16.39 -1.28 -1.67
CA SER A 114 -16.50 -0.06 -2.48
C SER A 114 -16.90 1.21 -1.72
N SER A 115 -17.65 1.10 -0.63
CA SER A 115 -18.07 2.24 0.20
C SER A 115 -17.00 2.69 1.21
N LEU A 116 -15.90 1.95 1.33
CA LEU A 116 -14.86 2.14 2.34
C LEU A 116 -13.46 2.32 1.73
N ASP A 117 -13.19 1.63 0.62
CA ASP A 117 -11.88 1.61 -0.03
C ASP A 117 -11.41 3.02 -0.38
N GLN A 118 -10.21 3.38 0.06
CA GLN A 118 -9.60 4.64 -0.31
C GLN A 118 -8.09 4.47 -0.50
N ALA A 119 -7.57 4.90 -1.65
CA ALA A 119 -6.12 4.99 -1.86
C ALA A 119 -5.54 6.19 -1.12
N GLY A 120 -4.29 6.05 -0.68
CA GLY A 120 -3.56 7.13 0.00
C GLY A 120 -2.05 6.89 0.04
N PRO A 121 -1.29 7.93 0.41
CA PRO A 121 0.17 7.87 0.46
C PRO A 121 0.67 7.27 1.79
N ILE A 122 1.86 6.67 1.71
CA ILE A 122 2.72 6.31 2.84
C ILE A 122 4.10 6.92 2.57
N ALA A 123 4.64 7.66 3.53
CA ALA A 123 5.94 8.34 3.42
C ALA A 123 6.63 8.43 4.80
N LYS A 124 7.94 8.69 4.84
CA LYS A 124 8.69 8.79 6.12
C LYS A 124 8.21 9.95 7.00
N LEU A 125 7.99 11.12 6.40
CA LEU A 125 7.61 12.33 7.09
C LEU A 125 6.31 12.89 6.51
N CYS A 126 5.52 13.51 7.37
CA CYS A 126 4.41 14.36 7.01
C CYS A 126 4.94 15.79 7.04
N LEU A 127 5.62 16.25 5.99
CA LEU A 127 6.01 17.65 5.69
C LEU A 127 6.94 17.69 4.47
#